data_AF-A0ABD0NMT3-F1
#
_entry.id   AF-A0ABD0NMT3-F1
#
_cell.length_a   1.000
_cell.length_b   1.000
_cell.length_c   1.000
_cell.angle_alpha   90.00
_cell.angle_beta   90.00
_cell.angle_gamma   90.00
#
_symmetry.space_group_name_H-M   'P 1'
#
loop_
_entity.id
_entity.type
_entity.pdbx_description
1 polymer ?
#
loop_
_entity_poly.entity_id
_entity_poly.type
_entity_poly.pdbx_seq_one_letter_code
_entity_poly.pdbx_strand_id
1 'polypeptide(L)' 'AFHEEFSRLFELSQEETTPQQDPRLQHVLVYFFQNQAPNRVIERTLLEQFADRNLSFDDR' A
#
# COMPACT_ATOMS: atom_id res chain seq x y z
N ALA A 1 -8.04 -9.43 -4.21
CA ALA A 1 -8.04 -8.31 -3.25
C ALA A 1 -6.70 -8.14 -2.53
N PHE A 2 -6.39 -8.87 -1.44
CA PHE A 2 -5.16 -8.63 -0.65
C PHE A 2 -3.86 -8.78 -1.44
N HIS A 3 -3.65 -9.95 -2.05
CA HIS A 3 -2.42 -10.24 -2.81
C HIS A 3 -2.26 -9.33 -4.03
N GLU A 4 -3.36 -8.97 -4.68
CA GLU A 4 -3.35 -8.05 -5.83
C GLU A 4 -2.96 -6.63 -5.40
N GLU A 5 -3.53 -6.13 -4.30
CA GLU A 5 -3.19 -4.79 -3.79
C GLU A 5 -1.75 -4.73 -3.26
N PHE A 6 -1.28 -5.80 -2.60
CA PHE A 6 0.12 -5.93 -2.24
C PHE A 6 1.03 -5.82 -3.46
N SER A 7 0.79 -6.64 -4.49
CA SER A 7 1.61 -6.64 -5.72
C SER A 7 1.57 -5.30 -6.42
N ARG A 8 0.38 -4.68 -6.55
CA ARG A 8 0.20 -3.36 -7.16
C ARG A 8 1.03 -2.29 -6.46
N LEU A 9 0.96 -2.23 -5.12
CA LEU A 9 1.69 -1.24 -4.33
C LEU A 9 3.19 -1.52 -4.29
N PHE A 10 3.58 -2.78 -4.34
CA PHE A 10 4.97 -3.18 -4.43
C PHE A 10 5.57 -2.76 -5.78
N GLU A 11 4.90 -3.04 -6.89
CA GLU A 11 5.31 -2.60 -8.24
C GLU A 11 5.42 -1.08 -8.31
N LEU A 12 4.40 -0.36 -7.84
CA LEU A 12 4.40 1.11 -7.76
C LEU A 12 5.59 1.66 -6.95
N SER A 13 6.04 0.95 -5.93
CA SER A 13 7.20 1.37 -5.12
C SER A 13 8.54 1.27 -5.85
N GLN A 14 8.62 0.48 -6.93
CA GLN A 14 9.81 0.29 -7.74
C GLN A 14 9.88 1.24 -8.96
N GLU A 15 8.81 1.98 -9.25
CA GLU A 15 8.78 2.90 -10.38
C GLU A 15 9.71 4.10 -10.16
N GLU A 16 10.33 4.60 -11.24
CA GLU A 16 11.06 5.87 -11.20
C GLU A 16 10.07 7.02 -11.02
N THR A 17 10.33 7.88 -10.04
CA THR A 17 9.38 8.93 -9.64
C THR A 17 10.04 10.30 -9.71
N THR A 18 9.29 11.28 -10.18
CA THR A 18 9.72 12.68 -10.11
C THR A 18 9.32 13.27 -8.76
N PRO A 19 10.00 14.30 -8.25
CA PRO A 19 9.60 14.97 -7.00
C PRO A 19 8.15 15.49 -7.03
N GLN A 20 7.61 15.81 -8.21
CA GLN A 20 6.23 16.26 -8.38
C GLN A 20 5.20 15.11 -8.32
N GLN A 21 5.65 13.87 -8.53
CA GLN A 21 4.80 12.67 -8.58
C GLN A 21 5.41 11.58 -7.69
N ASP A 22 5.48 11.86 -6.39
CA ASP A 22 6.00 10.92 -5.40
C ASP A 22 4.86 10.04 -4.83
N PRO A 23 4.77 8.75 -5.20
CA PRO A 23 3.71 7.85 -4.74
C PRO A 23 3.81 7.54 -3.24
N ARG A 24 4.94 7.80 -2.58
CA ARG A 24 5.05 7.69 -1.12
C ARG A 24 4.13 8.65 -0.39
N LEU A 25 3.81 9.79 -1.00
CA LEU A 25 2.88 10.77 -0.44
C LEU A 25 1.42 10.35 -0.61
N GLN A 26 1.15 9.41 -1.52
CA GLN A 26 -0.20 8.94 -1.84
C GLN A 26 -0.55 7.68 -1.06
N HIS A 27 0.43 6.82 -0.77
CA HIS A 27 0.18 5.56 -0.08
C HIS A 27 1.30 5.16 0.89
N VAL A 28 0.92 4.94 2.16
CA VAL A 28 1.87 4.62 3.23
C VAL A 28 2.69 3.35 2.97
N LEU A 29 2.08 2.32 2.36
CA LEU A 29 2.80 1.10 2.03
C LEU A 29 3.92 1.30 1.00
N VAL A 30 3.78 2.26 0.07
CA VAL A 30 4.85 2.59 -0.88
C VAL A 30 6.06 3.15 -0.14
N TYR A 31 5.82 4.03 0.85
CA TYR A 31 6.87 4.51 1.73
C TYR A 31 7.53 3.37 2.52
N PHE A 32 6.75 2.43 3.07
CA PHE A 32 7.29 1.28 3.79
C PHE A 32 8.15 0.35 2.94
N PHE A 33 7.74 0.07 1.70
CA PHE A 33 8.54 -0.74 0.77
C PHE A 33 9.90 -0.09 0.49
N GLN A 34 9.91 1.20 0.14
CA GLN A 34 11.17 1.91 -0.16
C GLN A 34 12.09 2.06 1.07
N ASN A 35 11.53 2.08 2.27
CA ASN A 35 12.30 2.15 3.52
C ASN A 35 12.56 0.77 4.16
N GLN A 36 12.29 -0.33 3.44
CA GLN A 36 12.55 -1.70 3.89
C GLN A 36 11.93 -2.00 5.27
N ALA A 37 10.70 -1.53 5.48
CA ALA A 37 9.98 -1.81 6.73
C ALA A 37 9.80 -3.33 6.92
N PRO A 38 9.70 -3.83 8.16
CA PRO A 38 9.50 -5.25 8.40
C PRO A 38 8.20 -5.78 7.76
N ASN A 39 8.25 -6.96 7.14
CA ASN A 39 7.09 -7.56 6.45
C ASN A 39 5.83 -7.62 7.33
N ARG A 40 5.98 -7.92 8.63
CA ARG A 40 4.85 -7.94 9.57
C ARG A 40 4.14 -6.59 9.70
N VAL A 41 4.87 -5.49 9.60
CA VAL A 41 4.30 -4.13 9.64
C VAL A 41 3.54 -3.85 8.35
N ILE A 42 4.13 -4.22 7.21
CA ILE A 42 3.51 -4.07 5.88
C ILE A 42 2.21 -4.88 5.80
N GLU A 43 2.26 -6.17 6.13
CA GLU A 43 1.12 -7.08 6.10
C GLU A 43 -0.01 -6.58 7.01
N ARG A 44 0.32 -6.19 8.25
CA ARG A 44 -0.69 -5.68 9.18
C ARG A 44 -1.32 -4.38 8.69
N THR A 45 -0.52 -3.47 8.16
CA THR A 45 -1.03 -2.20 7.62
C THR A 45 -1.97 -2.46 6.45
N LEU A 46 -1.62 -3.38 5.55
CA LEU A 46 -2.47 -3.75 4.41
C LEU A 46 -3.78 -4.40 4.88
N LEU A 47 -3.73 -5.31 5.86
CA LEU A 47 -4.94 -5.92 6.44
C LEU A 47 -5.87 -4.89 7.07
N GLU A 48 -5.31 -3.89 7.76
CA GLU A 48 -6.11 -2.82 8.38
C GLU A 48 -6.84 -1.98 7.32
N GLN A 49 -6.31 -1.84 6.10
CA GLN A 49 -7.03 -1.17 5.01
C GLN A 49 -8.29 -1.94 4.58
N PHE A 50 -8.24 -3.26 4.51
CA PHE A 50 -9.40 -4.09 4.19
C PHE A 50 -10.40 -4.20 5.34
N ALA A 51 -9.94 -4.02 6.57
CA ALA A 51 -10.79 -4.01 7.76
C ALA A 51 -11.43 -2.63 8.02
N ASP A 52 -11.06 -1.60 7.24
CA ASP A 52 -11.60 -0.26 7.42
C ASP A 52 -13.10 -0.27 7.14
N ARG A 53 -13.87 0.18 8.15
CA ARG A 53 -15.34 0.09 8.17
C ARG A 53 -16.00 0.92 7.07
N ASN A 54 -15.27 1.84 6.45
CA ASN A 54 -15.74 2.60 5.29
C ASN A 54 -15.90 1.73 4.03
N LEU A 55 -15.25 0.55 3.97
CA LEU A 55 -15.43 -0.44 2.89
C LEU A 55 -16.57 -1.44 3.18
N SER A 56 -17.11 -1.46 4.40
CA SER A 56 -18.19 -2.37 4.83
C SER A 56 -19.52 -2.14 4.10
N PHE A 57 -19.67 -1.06 3.34
CA PHE A 57 -20.88 -0.73 2.60
C PHE A 57 -20.77 -1.02 1.09
N ASP A 58 -19.64 -1.53 0.62
CA ASP A 58 -19.46 -1.86 -0.80
C ASP A 58 -19.68 -3.38 -0.98
N ASP A 59 -20.92 -3.77 -1.32
CA ASP A 59 -21.29 -5.12 -1.77
C ASP A 59 -20.65 -5.41 -3.14
N ARG A 60 -19.33 -5.57 -3.17
CA ARG A 60 -18.55 -5.94 -4.37
C ARG A 60 -17.98 -7.35 -4.29
#